data_AF-A0A9X9A0G7-F1
#
_entry.id   AF-A0A9X9A0G7-F1
#
_cell.length_a   1.000
_cell.length_b   1.000
_cell.length_c   1.000
_cell.angle_alpha   90.00
_cell.angle_beta   90.00
_cell.angle_gamma   90.00
#
_symmetry.space_group_name_H-M   'P 1'
#
loop_
_entity.id
_entity.type
_entity.pdbx_description
1 polymer ?
#
loop_
_entity_poly.entity_id
_entity_poly.type
_entity_poly.pdbx_seq_one_letter_code
_entity_poly.pdbx_strand_id
1 'polypeptide(L)'
;AYHLTIVYDPYQTIRPADIDTDAFQRLTANYKRHPLHKQFRLKSGDQYLAWLRKYLQIANNVGVYEEGLLRGYDFKVMDSITELNESMKMLNEKHELCRVVAGYSWEWITQKDKNQYDIKDPVTGDTFKWNSKVKGWI
;
A
#
# COMPACT_ATOMS: atom_id res chain seq x y z
N ALA A 1 9.77 -20.19 -30.37
CA ALA A 1 8.65 -20.42 -29.44
C ALA A 1 8.62 -19.28 -28.44
N TYR A 2 7.45 -18.72 -28.14
CA TYR A 2 7.31 -17.68 -27.12
C TYR A 2 6.98 -18.32 -25.78
N HIS A 3 7.60 -17.84 -24.71
CA HIS A 3 7.29 -18.23 -23.35
C HIS A 3 6.64 -17.06 -22.64
N LEU A 4 5.46 -17.30 -22.04
CA LEU A 4 4.76 -16.32 -21.23
C LEU A 4 5.00 -16.63 -19.74
N THR A 5 5.56 -15.67 -19.02
CA THR A 5 5.72 -15.72 -17.57
C THR A 5 4.87 -14.63 -16.94
N ILE A 6 4.00 -15.02 -16.02
CA ILE A 6 3.13 -14.09 -15.29
C ILE A 6 3.52 -14.13 -13.82
N VAL A 7 3.71 -12.95 -13.23
CA VAL A 7 3.94 -12.76 -11.80
C VAL A 7 2.67 -12.13 -11.22
N TYR A 8 2.11 -12.75 -10.18
CA TYR A 8 0.79 -12.39 -9.65
C TYR A 8 0.76 -12.51 -8.13
N ASP A 9 0.20 -11.51 -7.46
CA ASP A 9 -0.12 -11.50 -6.04
C ASP A 9 -1.58 -11.04 -5.87
N PRO A 10 -2.51 -11.92 -5.45
CA PRO A 10 -3.93 -11.57 -5.31
C PRO A 10 -4.20 -10.51 -4.23
N TYR A 11 -3.24 -10.26 -3.32
CA TYR A 11 -3.37 -9.24 -2.28
C TYR A 11 -2.88 -7.86 -2.72
N GLN A 12 -2.35 -7.73 -3.95
CA GLN A 12 -1.90 -6.46 -4.52
C GLN A 12 -2.89 -5.86 -5.54
N THR A 13 -4.13 -6.36 -5.54
CA THR A 13 -5.26 -5.77 -6.27
C THR A 13 -5.72 -4.51 -5.54
N ILE A 14 -5.54 -3.34 -6.18
CA ILE A 14 -5.84 -2.00 -5.63
C ILE A 14 -6.94 -1.32 -6.45
N ARG A 15 -7.12 -1.66 -7.73
CA ARG A 15 -8.08 -1.03 -8.65
C ARG A 15 -9.12 -2.01 -9.17
N PRO A 16 -10.32 -1.52 -9.54
CA PRO A 16 -11.32 -2.33 -10.25
C PRO A 16 -10.84 -2.87 -11.62
N ALA A 17 -9.83 -2.23 -12.22
CA ALA A 17 -9.23 -2.67 -13.49
C ALA A 17 -8.15 -3.75 -13.31
N ASP A 18 -7.78 -4.06 -12.07
CA ASP A 18 -6.86 -5.16 -11.82
C ASP A 18 -7.55 -6.50 -12.14
N ILE A 19 -6.75 -7.51 -12.43
CA ILE A 19 -7.30 -8.80 -12.88
C ILE A 19 -8.09 -9.46 -11.75
N ASP A 20 -9.32 -9.86 -12.07
CA ASP A 20 -10.14 -10.63 -11.15
C ASP A 20 -9.43 -11.95 -10.78
N THR A 21 -9.40 -12.28 -9.49
CA THR A 21 -8.66 -13.43 -8.99
C THR A 21 -9.21 -14.74 -9.56
N ASP A 22 -10.53 -14.87 -9.66
CA ASP A 22 -11.16 -16.09 -10.16
C ASP A 22 -10.92 -16.24 -11.67
N ALA A 23 -11.00 -15.15 -12.42
CA ALA A 23 -10.63 -15.11 -13.83
C ALA A 23 -9.16 -15.47 -14.05
N PHE A 24 -8.24 -14.91 -13.25
CA PHE A 24 -6.82 -15.24 -13.31
C PHE A 24 -6.60 -16.74 -13.09
N GLN A 25 -7.19 -17.30 -12.04
CA GLN A 25 -7.06 -18.73 -11.70
C GLN A 25 -7.60 -19.63 -12.82
N ARG A 26 -8.73 -19.26 -13.42
CA ARG A 26 -9.35 -19.99 -14.54
C ARG A 26 -8.48 -19.95 -15.80
N LEU A 27 -7.99 -18.77 -16.18
CA LEU A 27 -7.18 -18.58 -17.39
C LEU A 27 -5.79 -19.23 -17.28
N THR A 28 -5.27 -19.36 -16.06
CA THR A 28 -3.95 -19.93 -15.78
C THR A 28 -4.01 -21.36 -15.24
N ALA A 29 -5.17 -22.04 -15.34
CA ALA A 29 -5.37 -23.38 -14.77
C ALA A 29 -4.35 -24.41 -15.27
N ASN A 30 -3.94 -24.30 -16.54
CA ASN A 30 -2.98 -25.21 -17.19
C ASN A 30 -1.53 -24.73 -17.11
N TYR A 31 -1.25 -23.61 -16.43
CA TYR A 31 0.09 -23.04 -16.36
C TYR A 31 0.89 -23.73 -15.25
N LYS A 32 2.20 -23.90 -15.47
CA LYS A 32 3.10 -24.37 -14.42
C LYS A 32 3.23 -23.30 -13.34
N ARG A 33 2.90 -23.65 -12.10
CA ARG A 33 2.93 -22.74 -10.95
C ARG A 33 4.26 -22.82 -10.20
N HIS A 34 4.78 -21.65 -9.83
CA HIS A 34 6.00 -21.49 -9.05
C HIS A 34 5.74 -20.51 -7.90
N PRO A 35 5.28 -20.99 -6.72
CA PRO A 35 5.03 -20.12 -5.58
C PRO A 35 6.35 -19.58 -5.02
N LEU A 36 6.38 -18.27 -4.73
CA LEU A 36 7.50 -17.61 -4.06
C LEU A 36 7.17 -17.48 -2.56
N HIS A 37 7.84 -18.27 -1.74
CA HIS A 37 7.57 -18.32 -0.29
C HIS A 37 8.45 -17.39 0.54
N LYS A 38 9.51 -16.82 -0.04
CA LYS A 38 10.46 -15.96 0.68
C LYS A 38 10.32 -14.53 0.23
N GLN A 39 10.18 -13.63 1.21
CA GLN A 39 10.26 -12.19 1.01
C GLN A 39 11.53 -11.64 1.69
N PHE A 40 12.14 -10.62 1.08
CA PHE A 40 13.38 -10.00 1.58
C PHE A 40 13.22 -8.50 1.86
N ARG A 41 12.03 -7.94 1.61
CA ARG A 41 11.78 -6.50 1.72
C ARG A 41 11.56 -6.07 3.17
N LEU A 42 10.83 -6.87 3.94
CA LEU A 42 10.47 -6.61 5.32
C LEU A 42 11.47 -7.30 6.25
N LYS A 43 11.96 -6.57 7.25
CA LYS A 43 12.92 -7.06 8.25
C LYS A 43 12.38 -8.26 9.04
N SER A 44 11.07 -8.33 9.27
CA SER A 44 10.45 -9.37 10.12
C SER A 44 9.75 -10.48 9.33
N GLY A 45 10.20 -10.73 8.09
CA GLY A 45 9.74 -11.90 7.34
C GLY A 45 8.22 -11.91 7.11
N ASP A 46 7.67 -13.11 7.12
CA ASP A 46 6.24 -13.38 6.98
C ASP A 46 5.43 -12.95 8.22
N GLN A 47 6.10 -12.79 9.38
CA GLN A 47 5.43 -12.41 10.62
C GLN A 47 4.89 -10.97 10.57
N TYR A 48 5.54 -10.07 9.81
CA TYR A 48 5.04 -8.71 9.63
C TYR A 48 3.66 -8.68 8.96
N LEU A 49 3.48 -9.45 7.88
CA LEU A 49 2.20 -9.50 7.16
C LEU A 49 1.10 -10.19 7.98
N ALA A 50 1.46 -11.25 8.69
CA ALA A 50 0.58 -11.92 9.64
C ALA A 50 0.07 -10.97 10.72
N TRP A 51 0.98 -10.20 11.32
CA TRP A 51 0.68 -9.17 12.30
C TRP A 51 -0.21 -8.07 11.74
N LEU A 52 0.14 -7.51 10.58
CA LEU A 52 -0.64 -6.43 9.97
C LEU A 52 -2.08 -6.87 9.70
N ARG A 53 -2.28 -8.09 9.20
CA ARG A 53 -3.62 -8.67 8.97
C ARG A 53 -4.40 -8.90 10.26
N LYS A 54 -3.72 -9.34 11.32
CA LYS A 54 -4.33 -9.49 12.66
C LYS A 54 -4.73 -8.13 13.23
N TYR A 55 -3.84 -7.14 13.15
CA TYR A 55 -4.06 -5.78 13.66
C TYR A 55 -5.21 -5.07 12.93
N LEU A 56 -5.27 -5.21 11.60
CA LEU A 56 -6.38 -4.73 10.77
C LEU A 56 -7.65 -5.57 10.88
N GLN A 57 -7.67 -6.61 11.71
CA GLN A 57 -8.81 -7.52 11.92
C GLN A 57 -9.29 -8.23 10.63
N ILE A 58 -8.39 -8.41 9.67
CA ILE A 58 -8.63 -9.12 8.41
C ILE A 58 -8.48 -10.64 8.62
N ALA A 59 -7.59 -11.06 9.53
CA ALA A 59 -7.34 -12.47 9.82
C ALA A 59 -7.15 -12.68 11.33
N ASN A 60 -8.21 -13.17 11.99
CA ASN A 60 -8.26 -13.25 13.45
C ASN A 60 -7.58 -14.50 14.05
N ASN A 61 -7.28 -15.51 13.21
CA ASN A 61 -6.78 -16.81 13.66
C ASN A 61 -5.26 -17.00 13.45
N VAL A 62 -4.50 -15.91 13.29
CA VAL A 62 -3.06 -16.00 13.05
C VAL A 62 -2.31 -15.83 14.38
N GLY A 63 -1.56 -16.86 14.77
CA GLY A 63 -0.61 -16.76 15.87
C GLY A 63 0.54 -15.83 15.48
N VAL A 64 0.60 -14.66 16.10
CA VAL A 64 1.63 -13.66 15.84
C VAL A 64 2.48 -13.52 17.11
N TYR A 65 3.80 -13.68 16.97
CA TYR A 65 4.74 -13.28 18.02
C TYR A 65 4.87 -11.76 17.96
N GLU A 66 4.28 -11.07 18.94
CA GLU A 66 4.21 -9.60 18.94
C GLU A 66 5.49 -8.95 19.47
N GLU A 67 6.19 -9.63 20.37
CA GLU A 67 7.38 -9.10 21.03
C GLU A 67 8.53 -8.98 20.02
N GLY A 68 9.10 -7.78 19.88
CA GLY A 68 10.22 -7.53 18.97
C GLY A 68 9.89 -7.59 17.48
N LEU A 69 8.64 -7.84 17.08
CA LEU A 69 8.26 -7.91 15.66
C LEU A 69 8.52 -6.58 14.93
N LEU A 70 8.19 -5.47 15.59
CA LEU A 70 8.41 -4.13 15.06
C LEU A 70 9.81 -3.60 15.38
N ARG A 71 10.72 -4.46 15.88
CA ARG A 71 12.08 -4.03 16.20
C ARG A 71 12.78 -3.54 14.93
N GLY A 72 13.21 -2.28 14.95
CA GLY A 72 13.83 -1.64 13.79
C GLY A 72 12.84 -1.12 12.75
N TYR A 73 11.55 -1.09 13.07
CA TYR A 73 10.52 -0.28 12.42
C TYR A 73 10.17 0.91 13.31
N ASP A 74 9.82 2.02 12.67
CA ASP A 74 9.14 3.14 13.32
C ASP A 74 7.66 3.04 12.96
N PHE A 75 6.88 2.40 13.84
CA PHE A 75 5.45 2.21 13.64
C PHE A 75 4.68 3.18 14.52
N LYS A 76 3.81 3.98 13.91
CA LYS A 76 2.97 4.96 14.59
C LYS A 76 1.57 4.97 13.99
N VAL A 77 0.57 5.02 14.85
CA VAL A 77 -0.81 5.39 14.48
C VAL A 77 -0.95 6.88 14.69
N MET A 78 -1.53 7.57 13.71
CA MET A 78 -1.70 9.02 13.72
C MET A 78 -3.18 9.34 13.66
N ASP A 79 -3.56 10.42 14.33
CA ASP A 79 -4.98 10.79 14.48
C ASP A 79 -5.49 11.61 13.29
N SER A 80 -4.60 12.15 12.46
CA SER A 80 -4.96 12.99 11.32
C SER A 80 -4.07 12.75 10.09
N ILE A 81 -4.59 13.08 8.91
CA ILE A 81 -3.83 13.08 7.64
C ILE A 81 -2.74 14.15 7.69
N THR A 82 -3.03 15.25 8.36
CA THR A 82 -2.13 16.38 8.55
C THR A 82 -0.87 15.97 9.29
N GLU A 83 -1.01 15.32 10.44
CA GLU A 83 0.12 14.80 11.22
C GLU A 83 0.98 13.83 10.38
N LEU A 84 0.34 12.95 9.61
CA LEU A 84 1.02 12.03 8.69
C LEU A 84 1.82 12.77 7.63
N ASN A 85 1.21 13.75 6.97
CA ASN A 85 1.85 14.50 5.90
C ASN A 85 3.03 15.34 6.42
N GLU A 86 2.89 15.99 7.58
CA GLU A 86 3.98 16.76 8.20
C GLU A 86 5.14 15.86 8.63
N SER A 87 4.83 14.72 9.28
CA SER A 87 5.84 13.73 9.67
C SER A 87 6.61 13.22 8.46
N MET A 88 5.91 12.92 7.36
CA MET A 88 6.54 12.46 6.13
C MET A 88 7.37 13.56 5.45
N LYS A 89 6.97 14.83 5.49
CA LYS A 89 7.78 15.94 4.98
C LYS A 89 9.10 16.05 5.72
N MET A 90 9.08 16.03 7.06
CA MET A 90 10.29 16.09 7.88
C MET A 90 11.23 14.90 7.61
N LEU A 91 10.69 13.69 7.50
CA LEU A 91 11.48 12.52 7.15
C LEU A 91 12.05 12.62 5.73
N ASN A 92 11.27 13.18 4.80
CA ASN A 92 11.70 13.35 3.42
C ASN A 92 12.82 14.39 3.28
N GLU A 93 12.84 15.45 4.08
CA GLU A 93 13.94 16.42 4.10
C GLU A 93 15.28 15.76 4.46
N LYS A 94 15.25 14.69 5.25
CA LYS A 94 16.43 13.95 5.67
C LYS A 94 16.81 12.79 4.73
N HIS A 95 15.81 12.11 4.17
CA HIS A 95 15.99 10.84 3.47
C HIS A 95 15.67 10.88 1.97
N GLU A 96 15.01 11.94 1.49
CA GLU A 96 14.62 12.23 0.11
C GLU A 96 13.68 11.20 -0.57
N LEU A 97 13.43 10.06 0.09
CA LEU A 97 12.67 8.92 -0.41
C LEU A 97 11.36 8.66 0.35
N CYS A 98 10.89 9.63 1.15
CA CYS A 98 9.67 9.46 1.95
C CYS A 98 8.46 10.06 1.22
N ARG A 99 7.39 9.28 1.06
CA ARG A 99 6.16 9.67 0.36
C ARG A 99 4.94 9.17 1.13
N VAL A 100 3.86 9.95 1.08
CA VAL A 100 2.53 9.50 1.53
C VAL A 100 1.85 8.78 0.36
N VAL A 101 1.26 7.63 0.63
CA VAL A 101 0.46 6.87 -0.35
C VAL A 101 -0.92 6.64 0.24
N ALA A 102 -1.93 6.75 -0.60
CA ALA A 102 -3.30 6.41 -0.27
C ALA A 102 -3.90 5.54 -1.38
N GLY A 103 -4.88 4.71 -1.02
CA GLY A 103 -5.71 3.99 -1.99
C GLY A 103 -6.71 4.92 -2.70
N TYR A 104 -7.56 4.34 -3.54
CA TYR A 104 -8.61 5.06 -4.29
C TYR A 104 -9.82 5.41 -3.42
N SER A 105 -9.59 6.08 -2.30
CA SER A 105 -10.62 6.38 -1.29
C SER A 105 -11.31 7.75 -1.49
N TRP A 106 -10.81 8.60 -2.39
CA TRP A 106 -11.38 9.92 -2.69
C TRP A 106 -11.50 10.16 -4.19
N GLU A 107 -12.51 10.96 -4.58
CA GLU A 107 -12.68 11.42 -5.96
C GLU A 107 -11.49 12.31 -6.38
N TRP A 108 -11.08 12.21 -7.65
CA TRP A 108 -10.03 13.05 -8.21
C TRP A 108 -10.62 14.33 -8.84
N ILE A 109 -11.06 15.25 -7.99
CA ILE A 109 -11.68 16.52 -8.36
C ILE A 109 -10.70 17.41 -9.14
N THR A 110 -9.43 17.46 -8.70
CA THR A 110 -8.40 18.31 -9.29
C THR A 110 -7.96 17.89 -10.69
N GLN A 111 -8.37 16.71 -11.14
CA GLN A 111 -8.20 16.27 -12.51
C GLN A 111 -8.94 17.18 -13.50
N LYS A 112 -10.13 17.66 -13.11
CA LYS A 112 -10.99 18.54 -13.92
C LYS A 112 -10.75 20.02 -13.58
N ASP A 113 -10.60 20.33 -12.30
CA ASP A 113 -10.42 21.70 -11.83
C ASP A 113 -9.25 21.83 -10.85
N LYS A 114 -8.14 22.37 -11.33
CA LYS A 114 -6.90 22.51 -10.57
C LYS A 114 -7.01 23.45 -9.37
N ASN A 115 -8.05 24.28 -9.27
CA ASN A 115 -8.25 25.20 -8.16
C ASN A 115 -8.92 24.54 -6.94
N GLN A 116 -9.47 23.33 -7.09
CA GLN A 116 -10.09 22.58 -6.01
C GLN A 116 -9.09 21.71 -5.25
N TYR A 117 -9.59 20.92 -4.30
CA TYR A 117 -8.86 19.94 -3.51
C TYR A 117 -9.57 18.59 -3.57
N ASP A 118 -8.80 17.52 -3.43
CA ASP A 118 -9.31 16.14 -3.59
C ASP A 118 -9.69 15.51 -2.25
N ILE A 119 -8.92 15.84 -1.21
CA ILE A 119 -8.97 15.18 0.09
C ILE A 119 -9.11 16.26 1.15
N LYS A 120 -10.00 16.02 2.12
CA LYS A 120 -10.14 16.84 3.31
C LYS A 120 -9.90 15.98 4.55
N ASP A 121 -9.01 16.43 5.41
CA ASP A 121 -8.79 15.84 6.73
C ASP A 121 -10.06 16.03 7.59
N PRO A 122 -10.68 14.95 8.10
CA PRO A 122 -11.88 15.07 8.91
C PRO A 122 -11.60 15.65 10.30
N VAL A 123 -10.35 15.61 10.77
CA VAL A 123 -9.96 16.06 12.12
C VAL A 123 -9.51 17.52 12.09
N THR A 124 -8.59 17.88 11.19
CA THR A 124 -8.04 19.24 11.15
C THR A 124 -8.76 20.15 10.15
N GLY A 125 -9.44 19.57 9.15
CA GLY A 125 -10.06 20.31 8.06
C GLY A 125 -9.09 20.69 6.92
N ASP A 126 -7.81 20.34 7.05
CA ASP A 126 -6.79 20.59 6.03
C ASP A 126 -7.12 19.87 4.72
N THR A 127 -6.63 20.43 3.62
CA THR A 127 -6.98 19.96 2.28
C THR A 127 -5.73 19.57 1.48
N PHE A 128 -5.86 18.49 0.72
CA PHE A 128 -4.78 17.91 -0.05
C PHE A 128 -5.21 17.65 -1.49
N LYS A 129 -4.23 17.54 -2.38
CA LYS A 129 -4.42 17.20 -3.79
C LYS A 129 -3.68 15.91 -4.11
N TRP A 130 -4.25 15.11 -5.00
CA TRP A 130 -3.54 13.99 -5.60
C TRP A 130 -2.30 14.48 -6.36
N ASN A 131 -1.25 13.65 -6.38
CA ASN A 131 -0.12 13.96 -7.24
C ASN A 131 -0.54 13.86 -8.71
N SER A 132 -0.38 14.95 -9.45
CA SER A 132 -0.72 15.07 -10.87
C SER A 132 0.50 15.07 -11.79
N LYS A 133 1.72 15.05 -11.24
CA LYS A 133 2.96 15.09 -12.05
C LYS A 133 3.28 13.71 -12.60
N VAL A 134 3.24 13.48 -13.90
CA VAL A 134 3.56 12.18 -14.52
C VAL A 134 5.05 11.82 -14.62
N LYS A 135 5.97 12.71 -14.29
CA LYS A 135 7.43 12.49 -14.31
C LYS A 135 8.08 12.85 -12.97
N GLY A 136 9.16 12.17 -12.62
CA GLY A 136 9.94 12.46 -11.40
C GLY A 136 9.21 12.13 -10.11
N TRP A 137 8.54 10.97 -10.08
CA TRP A 137 7.79 10.49 -8.90
C TRP A 137 8.69 9.90 -7.80
N ILE A 138 9.92 9.55 -8.17
CA ILE A 138 10.98 9.13 -7.26
C ILE A 138 11.76 10.37 -6.89
#